data_AF-A0AAE9YKJ0-F1
#
_entry.id   AF-A0AAE9YKJ0-F1
#
_cell.length_a   1.000
_cell.length_b   1.000
_cell.length_c   1.000
_cell.angle_alpha   90.00
_cell.angle_beta   90.00
_cell.angle_gamma   90.00
#
_symmetry.space_group_name_H-M   'P 1'
#
loop_
_entity.id
_entity.type
_entity.pdbx_description
1 polymer ?
#
loop_
_entity_poly.entity_id
_entity_poly.type
_entity_poly.pdbx_seq_one_letter_code
_entity_poly.pdbx_strand_id
1 'polypeptide(L)'
;MKENITRLYLIIFVLTSGITLATADKASAKSAEMSTGAPQIQSSSHQEVNLSPGNYFLIDPLGGYDALQLKLATDGSGKIKEHSAASITWHNNGATTEVTTLEPLVLYQFADSETDSYRGELVSITLTPSTEPDQSALYHYVAQQRIIHNETGELIESYQEQRVIQLINRKNTQRWHLDLVGKEWVIDDIDLLTYPEQPYFQGLSAARAAFFDNGLGIFTHHDQTISDFKWRLKGRKLEIKTLSESKKLSYSFWITELVEDIGVKFVANIRGKHANTWRTRNGYMLMQQDSRFTPESVIGSWSRANAQFDYYADQIHVPNIAHPASKWTISDSGILLRDKIVHPELGAVVECPDEQCYLSCTFTRNLIAKIGDTLYFESGLDSEFYDQGPIFYQGSAILTAKYSEKTGAEQFAHSWVDYARMQLNDVDAQTSLIFAPEFGSDGTEQHIVYKDSPGNLYGRYQVLDGKLHITQDEQTQVYELLSFNRDHIQVCRYFDGQSCEQGSQLTFSFNNNAGSLTTNE
;
A
#
# COMPACT_ATOMS: atom_id res chain seq x y z
N MET A 1 19.53 -11.39 -17.59
CA MET A 1 19.54 -9.93 -17.87
C MET A 1 18.14 -9.29 -17.86
N LYS A 2 17.05 -10.01 -18.19
CA LYS A 2 15.65 -9.57 -17.98
C LYS A 2 14.91 -10.24 -16.79
N GLU A 3 15.54 -11.19 -16.11
CA GLU A 3 14.90 -11.98 -15.02
C GLU A 3 15.04 -11.36 -13.62
N ASN A 4 16.05 -10.52 -13.36
CA ASN A 4 16.30 -10.02 -11.99
C ASN A 4 15.62 -8.69 -11.68
N ILE A 5 15.42 -7.81 -12.67
CA ILE A 5 14.74 -6.52 -12.47
C ILE A 5 13.25 -6.73 -12.15
N THR A 6 12.63 -7.79 -12.67
CA THR A 6 11.22 -8.13 -12.43
C THR A 6 10.92 -8.53 -10.98
N ARG A 7 11.92 -8.99 -10.21
CA ARG A 7 11.72 -9.44 -8.82
C ARG A 7 11.65 -8.30 -7.80
N LEU A 8 12.29 -7.16 -8.07
CA LEU A 8 12.17 -5.97 -7.20
C LEU A 8 10.79 -5.29 -7.37
N TYR A 9 10.19 -5.38 -8.56
CA TYR A 9 8.85 -4.84 -8.84
C TYR A 9 7.72 -5.66 -8.22
N LEU A 10 7.92 -6.97 -7.99
CA LEU A 10 6.89 -7.84 -7.40
C LEU A 10 6.62 -7.51 -5.92
N ILE A 11 7.61 -7.00 -5.18
CA ILE A 11 7.48 -6.66 -3.76
C ILE A 11 6.66 -5.38 -3.55
N ILE A 12 6.76 -4.42 -4.48
CA ILE A 12 5.91 -3.23 -4.49
C ILE A 12 4.47 -3.64 -4.86
N PHE A 13 4.28 -4.47 -5.88
CA PHE A 13 2.93 -4.81 -6.35
C PHE A 13 2.08 -5.67 -5.41
N VAL A 14 2.69 -6.46 -4.52
CA VAL A 14 1.94 -7.45 -3.70
C VAL A 14 1.53 -6.90 -2.33
N LEU A 15 2.17 -5.84 -1.84
CA LEU A 15 1.82 -5.19 -0.56
C LEU A 15 1.44 -3.70 -0.70
N THR A 16 1.78 -3.03 -1.81
CA THR A 16 1.41 -1.64 -2.06
C THR A 16 0.70 -1.49 -3.41
N SER A 17 -0.56 -1.11 -3.34
CA SER A 17 -1.32 -0.70 -4.52
C SER A 17 -0.76 0.63 -5.02
N GLY A 18 -0.06 0.58 -6.16
CA GLY A 18 0.19 1.66 -7.14
C GLY A 18 0.55 3.04 -6.59
N ILE A 19 1.81 3.46 -6.79
CA ILE A 19 2.20 4.88 -6.70
C ILE A 19 2.13 5.48 -8.10
N THR A 20 1.23 6.43 -8.31
CA THR A 20 1.25 7.40 -9.42
C THR A 20 2.05 8.64 -8.99
N LEU A 21 3.04 9.02 -9.79
CA LEU A 21 3.83 10.25 -9.66
C LEU A 21 3.11 11.38 -10.43
N ALA A 22 2.73 12.48 -9.76
CA ALA A 22 2.06 13.61 -10.38
C ALA A 22 2.88 14.91 -10.24
N THR A 23 3.08 15.60 -11.36
CA THR A 23 3.51 17.01 -11.43
C THR A 23 2.35 17.87 -11.92
N ALA A 24 2.16 19.04 -11.31
CA ALA A 24 1.03 19.94 -11.55
C ALA A 24 1.45 21.22 -12.30
N ASP A 25 0.56 21.76 -13.15
CA ASP A 25 0.27 23.21 -13.16
C ASP A 25 -1.11 23.56 -13.77
N LYS A 26 -1.56 24.77 -13.43
CA LYS A 26 -2.94 25.30 -13.24
C LYS A 26 -3.84 25.56 -14.46
N ALA A 27 -5.16 25.47 -14.25
CA ALA A 27 -6.16 26.50 -14.62
C ALA A 27 -7.50 26.31 -13.86
N SER A 28 -8.20 27.41 -13.56
CA SER A 28 -9.35 27.49 -12.63
C SER A 28 -10.73 27.29 -13.26
N ALA A 29 -11.69 26.73 -12.52
CA ALA A 29 -13.12 27.08 -12.63
C ALA A 29 -13.88 26.81 -11.32
N LYS A 30 -14.88 27.65 -11.04
CA LYS A 30 -15.69 27.75 -9.80
C LYS A 30 -16.91 26.82 -9.80
N SER A 31 -17.46 26.65 -8.58
CA SER A 31 -18.85 26.22 -8.20
C SER A 31 -19.02 24.70 -7.96
N ALA A 32 -19.78 24.19 -7.00
CA ALA A 32 -20.59 24.73 -5.89
C ALA A 32 -20.71 23.66 -4.79
N GLU A 33 -20.98 24.10 -3.55
CA GLU A 33 -21.09 23.31 -2.32
C GLU A 33 -22.21 22.25 -2.35
N MET A 34 -21.93 21.05 -1.84
CA MET A 34 -22.92 20.26 -1.10
C MET A 34 -22.24 19.43 0.01
N SER A 35 -22.67 19.71 1.24
CA SER A 35 -22.20 19.18 2.51
C SER A 35 -22.61 17.73 2.74
N THR A 36 -21.65 16.87 3.09
CA THR A 36 -21.88 15.64 3.86
C THR A 36 -20.85 15.55 4.98
N GLY A 37 -21.32 15.35 6.22
CA GLY A 37 -20.52 15.53 7.43
C GLY A 37 -19.49 14.43 7.66
N ALA A 38 -18.22 14.84 7.74
CA ALA A 38 -17.12 14.05 8.27
C ALA A 38 -16.99 14.25 9.81
N PRO A 39 -16.51 13.24 10.56
CA PRO A 39 -16.32 13.34 12.00
C PRO A 39 -15.28 14.42 12.36
N GLN A 40 -15.63 15.27 13.32
CA GLN A 40 -14.80 16.39 13.77
C GLN A 40 -13.49 15.90 14.40
N ILE A 41 -12.39 16.06 13.68
CA ILE A 41 -11.04 16.08 14.25
C ILE A 41 -10.92 17.39 15.05
N GLN A 42 -10.99 17.30 16.37
CA GLN A 42 -10.46 18.38 17.22
C GLN A 42 -8.93 18.34 17.16
N SER A 43 -8.33 19.10 16.25
CA SER A 43 -6.93 19.51 16.38
C SER A 43 -6.79 21.00 16.12
N SER A 44 -6.47 21.74 17.18
CA SER A 44 -5.96 23.10 17.09
C SER A 44 -4.48 23.04 16.73
N SER A 45 -4.10 23.33 15.49
CA SER A 45 -2.79 23.94 15.19
C SER A 45 -2.75 24.45 13.76
N HIS A 46 -2.51 25.76 13.60
CA HIS A 46 -1.97 26.29 12.36
C HIS A 46 -0.73 25.48 11.96
N GLN A 47 -0.73 24.87 10.78
CA GLN A 47 0.44 24.22 10.21
C GLN A 47 1.50 25.31 9.99
N GLU A 48 2.67 25.18 10.62
CA GLU A 48 3.75 26.12 10.37
C GLU A 48 4.18 25.96 8.91
N VAL A 49 4.07 27.03 8.11
CA VAL A 49 4.54 27.09 6.71
C VAL A 49 6.03 26.73 6.61
N ASN A 50 6.75 26.86 7.72
CA ASN A 50 8.18 26.63 7.84
C ASN A 50 8.47 25.77 9.07
N LEU A 51 9.28 24.73 8.93
CA LEU A 51 9.62 23.88 10.06
C LEU A 51 10.48 24.63 11.09
N SER A 52 10.16 24.42 12.36
CA SER A 52 10.93 24.91 13.49
C SER A 52 11.94 23.85 13.99
N PRO A 53 13.02 24.27 14.69
CA PRO A 53 13.95 23.34 15.31
C PRO A 53 13.25 22.32 16.22
N GLY A 54 13.57 21.04 16.07
CA GLY A 54 12.81 19.98 16.73
C GLY A 54 13.28 18.58 16.39
N ASN A 55 12.54 17.59 16.91
CA ASN A 55 12.71 16.19 16.53
C ASN A 55 11.40 15.74 15.92
N TYR A 56 11.46 15.20 14.71
CA TYR A 56 10.32 14.82 13.91
C TYR A 56 10.40 13.35 13.50
N PHE A 57 9.23 12.78 13.27
CA PHE A 57 9.04 11.56 12.50
C PHE A 57 8.43 11.95 11.16
N LEU A 58 8.96 11.38 10.08
CA LEU A 58 8.39 11.44 8.73
C LEU A 58 7.84 10.05 8.48
N ILE A 59 6.53 9.94 8.32
CA ILE A 59 5.84 8.65 8.17
C ILE A 59 4.95 8.66 6.95
N ASP A 60 4.78 7.48 6.34
CA ASP A 60 3.73 7.29 5.36
C ASP A 60 2.37 7.28 6.08
N PRO A 61 1.41 8.14 5.72
CA PRO A 61 0.09 8.18 6.35
C PRO A 61 -0.73 6.89 6.13
N LEU A 62 -0.46 6.14 5.06
CA LEU A 62 -1.13 4.88 4.72
C LEU A 62 -0.51 3.66 5.43
N GLY A 63 0.67 3.81 6.04
CA GLY A 63 1.42 2.74 6.70
C GLY A 63 2.25 1.89 5.72
N GLY A 64 3.09 0.98 6.25
CA GLY A 64 3.78 -0.04 5.46
C GLY A 64 5.16 0.35 4.89
N TYR A 65 5.70 1.52 5.25
CA TYR A 65 7.03 1.95 4.83
C TYR A 65 7.93 2.36 6.00
N ASP A 66 9.24 2.37 5.75
CA ASP A 66 10.25 2.88 6.66
C ASP A 66 9.95 4.34 7.05
N ALA A 67 9.98 4.61 8.35
CA ALA A 67 9.83 5.97 8.86
C ALA A 67 11.21 6.64 8.94
N LEU A 68 11.30 7.94 8.67
CA LEU A 68 12.53 8.70 8.90
C LEU A 68 12.43 9.50 10.20
N GLN A 69 13.56 9.63 10.88
CA GLN A 69 13.75 10.49 12.03
C GLN A 69 14.56 11.71 11.61
N LEU A 70 13.98 12.90 11.76
CA LEU A 70 14.63 14.15 11.45
C LEU A 70 14.86 14.96 12.72
N LYS A 71 16.09 15.39 12.97
CA LYS A 71 16.46 16.30 14.07
C LYS A 71 16.99 17.59 13.46
N LEU A 72 16.31 18.69 13.75
CA LEU A 72 16.62 20.03 13.24
C LEU A 72 17.11 20.91 14.40
N ALA A 73 18.31 21.48 14.29
CA ALA A 73 18.88 22.42 15.25
C ALA A 73 18.72 23.87 14.79
N THR A 74 18.79 24.81 15.73
CA THR A 74 18.59 26.25 15.48
C THR A 74 19.64 26.89 14.58
N ASP A 75 20.81 26.29 14.46
CA ASP A 75 21.95 26.77 13.66
C ASP A 75 21.91 26.28 12.19
N GLY A 76 20.81 25.65 11.77
CA GLY A 76 20.69 25.05 10.45
C GLY A 76 21.41 23.70 10.33
N SER A 77 21.97 23.14 11.40
CA SER A 77 22.50 21.77 11.42
C SER A 77 21.45 20.76 11.87
N GLY A 78 21.73 19.47 11.69
CA GLY A 78 20.82 18.44 12.15
C GLY A 78 21.32 17.02 11.94
N LYS A 79 20.38 16.07 12.08
CA LYS A 79 20.61 14.66 11.77
C LYS A 79 19.36 14.03 11.15
N ILE A 80 19.55 13.27 10.09
CA ILE A 80 18.53 12.37 9.54
C ILE A 80 18.90 10.93 9.89
N LYS A 81 17.91 10.09 10.20
CA LYS A 81 18.12 8.70 10.59
C LYS A 81 16.98 7.81 10.08
N GLU A 82 17.35 6.63 9.58
CA GLU A 82 16.44 5.53 9.29
C GLU A 82 16.97 4.25 9.97
N HIS A 83 17.73 3.44 9.25
CA HIS A 83 18.56 2.34 9.76
C HIS A 83 20.01 2.77 10.03
N SER A 84 20.53 3.68 9.19
CA SER A 84 21.78 4.41 9.37
C SER A 84 21.45 5.88 9.68
N ALA A 85 22.46 6.73 9.87
CA ALA A 85 22.20 8.14 10.13
C ALA A 85 23.27 9.05 9.55
N ALA A 86 22.85 10.18 9.00
CA ALA A 86 23.70 11.17 8.38
C ALA A 86 23.51 12.54 9.03
N SER A 87 24.58 13.31 9.13
CA SER A 87 24.51 14.72 9.48
C SER A 87 23.87 15.50 8.32
N ILE A 88 23.10 16.53 8.63
CA ILE A 88 22.43 17.35 7.62
C ILE A 88 22.68 18.84 7.88
N THR A 89 22.52 19.63 6.83
CA THR A 89 22.15 21.04 6.92
C THR A 89 20.69 21.21 6.50
N TRP A 90 20.04 22.22 7.03
CA TRP A 90 18.65 22.52 6.69
C TRP A 90 18.37 24.01 6.77
N HIS A 91 17.41 24.46 5.98
CA HIS A 91 16.90 25.82 6.02
C HIS A 91 15.48 25.87 5.44
N ASN A 92 14.78 26.95 5.75
CA ASN A 92 13.48 27.24 5.17
C ASN A 92 13.66 28.18 3.97
N ASN A 93 13.05 27.83 2.83
CA ASN A 93 13.10 28.59 1.59
C ASN A 93 11.66 28.93 1.16
N GLY A 94 11.16 30.08 1.60
CA GLY A 94 9.78 30.48 1.35
C GLY A 94 8.78 29.60 2.11
N ALA A 95 8.13 28.68 1.39
CA ALA A 95 7.14 27.73 1.91
C ALA A 95 7.65 26.27 1.93
N THR A 96 8.93 26.05 1.64
CA THR A 96 9.55 24.73 1.66
C THR A 96 10.62 24.66 2.74
N THR A 97 10.81 23.48 3.31
CA THR A 97 11.98 23.16 4.11
C THR A 97 12.91 22.27 3.29
N GLU A 98 14.13 22.74 3.08
CA GLU A 98 15.18 22.02 2.37
C GLU A 98 16.15 21.40 3.38
N VAL A 99 16.46 20.12 3.22
CA VAL A 99 17.38 19.36 4.06
C VAL A 99 18.37 18.65 3.15
N THR A 100 19.66 18.91 3.36
CA THR A 100 20.75 18.32 2.58
C THR A 100 21.64 17.50 3.49
N THR A 101 21.95 16.27 3.08
CA THR A 101 22.91 15.43 3.79
C THR A 101 24.34 15.91 3.56
N LEU A 102 25.15 15.95 4.62
CA LEU A 102 26.59 16.26 4.50
C LEU A 102 27.36 15.08 3.92
N GLU A 103 26.91 13.87 4.26
CA GLU A 103 27.32 12.60 3.66
C GLU A 103 26.04 11.86 3.28
N PRO A 104 25.93 11.30 2.06
CA PRO A 104 24.72 10.63 1.62
C PRO A 104 24.32 9.50 2.58
N LEU A 105 23.04 9.48 2.95
CA LEU A 105 22.49 8.47 3.84
C LEU A 105 22.21 7.20 3.03
N VAL A 106 22.94 6.12 3.29
CA VAL A 106 22.61 4.81 2.72
C VAL A 106 21.23 4.38 3.22
N LEU A 107 20.31 4.09 2.29
CA LEU A 107 18.94 3.64 2.56
C LEU A 107 18.80 2.12 2.40
N TYR A 108 19.41 1.56 1.35
CA TYR A 108 19.37 0.13 1.08
C TYR A 108 20.61 -0.32 0.32
N GLN A 109 20.86 -1.63 0.34
CA GLN A 109 21.91 -2.29 -0.41
C GLN A 109 21.32 -3.54 -1.06
N PHE A 110 21.72 -3.83 -2.29
CA PHE A 110 21.30 -5.04 -3.00
C PHE A 110 22.46 -5.56 -3.85
N ALA A 111 22.43 -6.86 -4.14
CA ALA A 111 23.39 -7.51 -5.03
C ALA A 111 22.64 -8.02 -6.27
N ASP A 112 23.15 -7.74 -7.46
CA ASP A 112 22.63 -8.31 -8.71
C ASP A 112 23.34 -9.63 -9.06
N SER A 113 24.58 -9.81 -8.57
CA SER A 113 25.35 -11.04 -8.67
C SER A 113 26.23 -11.23 -7.43
N GLU A 114 26.96 -12.35 -7.33
CA GLU A 114 27.92 -12.55 -6.24
C GLU A 114 29.02 -11.48 -6.18
N THR A 115 29.32 -10.84 -7.32
CA THR A 115 30.37 -9.82 -7.45
C THR A 115 29.83 -8.40 -7.61
N ASP A 116 28.59 -8.24 -8.08
CA ASP A 116 28.00 -6.93 -8.33
C ASP A 116 27.03 -6.57 -7.23
N SER A 117 27.39 -5.56 -6.45
CA SER A 117 26.51 -5.00 -5.42
C SER A 117 26.43 -3.49 -5.50
N TYR A 118 25.26 -2.98 -5.14
CA TYR A 118 24.88 -1.58 -5.27
C TYR A 118 24.30 -1.09 -3.94
N ARG A 119 24.26 0.23 -3.79
CA ARG A 119 23.58 0.89 -2.68
C ARG A 119 22.79 2.09 -3.15
N GLY A 120 21.58 2.23 -2.60
CA GLY A 120 20.77 3.43 -2.73
C GLY A 120 21.13 4.41 -1.62
N GLU A 121 21.35 5.67 -2.00
CA GLU A 121 21.72 6.75 -1.08
C GLU A 121 20.77 7.94 -1.23
N LEU A 122 20.36 8.51 -0.10
CA LEU A 122 19.63 9.76 -0.01
C LEU A 122 20.59 10.93 0.10
N VAL A 123 20.42 11.93 -0.77
CA VAL A 123 21.27 13.12 -0.82
C VAL A 123 20.58 14.33 -0.19
N SER A 124 19.31 14.55 -0.50
CA SER A 124 18.53 15.65 0.08
C SER A 124 17.03 15.34 0.07
N ILE A 125 16.29 16.04 0.93
CA ILE A 125 14.83 16.03 0.96
C ILE A 125 14.32 17.47 0.93
N THR A 126 13.21 17.69 0.23
CA THR A 126 12.43 18.92 0.28
C THR A 126 11.05 18.59 0.82
N LEU A 127 10.59 19.38 1.78
CA LEU A 127 9.29 19.23 2.42
C LEU A 127 8.44 20.47 2.14
N THR A 128 7.27 20.27 1.56
CA THR A 128 6.30 21.34 1.28
C THR A 128 4.98 21.01 1.99
N PRO A 129 4.46 21.86 2.88
CA PRO A 129 3.16 21.64 3.50
C PRO A 129 2.06 21.43 2.44
N SER A 130 1.18 20.45 2.64
CA SER A 130 -0.04 20.33 1.82
C SER A 130 -0.94 21.54 2.07
N THR A 131 -1.60 22.01 1.01
CA THR A 131 -2.51 23.16 1.08
C THR A 131 -3.98 22.75 1.15
N GLU A 132 -4.26 21.45 1.15
CA GLU A 132 -5.62 20.94 1.22
C GLU A 132 -6.20 21.00 2.65
N PRO A 133 -7.43 21.50 2.84
CA PRO A 133 -8.04 21.71 4.16
C PRO A 133 -8.07 20.47 5.06
N ASP A 134 -8.26 19.28 4.47
CA ASP A 134 -8.35 18.01 5.18
C ASP A 134 -6.98 17.33 5.40
N GLN A 135 -5.90 17.95 4.93
CA GLN A 135 -4.54 17.41 4.93
C GLN A 135 -3.55 18.22 5.79
N SER A 136 -4.03 18.97 6.78
CA SER A 136 -3.25 19.97 7.54
C SER A 136 -2.07 19.43 8.38
N ALA A 137 -1.70 18.17 8.24
CA ALA A 137 -0.51 17.53 8.82
C ALA A 137 0.36 16.79 7.78
N LEU A 138 -0.03 16.85 6.51
CA LEU A 138 0.65 16.19 5.39
C LEU A 138 1.59 17.16 4.69
N TYR A 139 2.65 16.59 4.12
CA TYR A 139 3.69 17.28 3.38
C TYR A 139 3.95 16.54 2.08
N HIS A 140 4.10 17.28 0.99
CA HIS A 140 4.74 16.78 -0.21
C HIS A 140 6.24 16.63 0.08
N TYR A 141 6.73 15.41 -0.04
CA TYR A 141 8.11 15.02 0.15
C TYR A 141 8.74 14.77 -1.21
N VAL A 142 9.86 15.43 -1.48
CA VAL A 142 10.69 15.18 -2.66
C VAL A 142 12.09 14.80 -2.20
N ALA A 143 12.51 13.57 -2.44
CA ALA A 143 13.85 13.08 -2.15
C ALA A 143 14.71 12.99 -3.40
N GLN A 144 15.93 13.50 -3.32
CA GLN A 144 16.98 13.23 -4.29
C GLN A 144 17.73 11.97 -3.87
N GLN A 145 17.67 10.94 -4.70
CA GLN A 145 18.35 9.67 -4.47
C GLN A 145 19.35 9.35 -5.59
N ARG A 146 20.27 8.45 -5.28
CA ARG A 146 21.23 7.91 -6.25
C ARG A 146 21.57 6.45 -5.97
N ILE A 147 21.90 5.72 -7.02
CA ILE A 147 22.38 4.33 -6.95
C ILE A 147 23.86 4.33 -7.29
N ILE A 148 24.66 3.77 -6.37
CA ILE A 148 26.12 3.70 -6.48
C ILE A 148 26.56 2.23 -6.49
N HIS A 149 27.49 1.88 -7.37
CA HIS A 149 28.17 0.58 -7.33
C HIS A 149 29.08 0.50 -6.09
N ASN A 150 28.98 -0.56 -5.30
CA ASN A 150 29.67 -0.66 -4.01
C ASN A 150 31.19 -0.71 -4.14
N GLU A 151 31.72 -1.50 -5.08
CA GLU A 151 33.17 -1.69 -5.22
C GLU A 151 33.86 -0.52 -5.92
N THR A 152 33.34 -0.09 -7.08
CA THR A 152 33.95 0.98 -7.89
C THR A 152 33.61 2.38 -7.41
N GLY A 153 32.49 2.55 -6.69
CA GLY A 153 31.94 3.87 -6.33
C GLY A 153 31.30 4.62 -7.50
N GLU A 154 31.08 3.96 -8.64
CA GLU A 154 30.46 4.54 -9.83
C GLU A 154 29.00 4.91 -9.59
N LEU A 155 28.60 6.10 -10.05
CA LEU A 155 27.19 6.53 -10.08
C LEU A 155 26.48 5.84 -11.25
N ILE A 156 25.52 5.00 -10.92
CA ILE A 156 24.71 4.28 -11.91
C ILE A 156 23.52 5.14 -12.34
N GLU A 157 22.83 5.73 -11.37
CA GLU A 157 21.60 6.49 -11.61
C GLU A 157 21.37 7.52 -10.51
N SER A 158 20.71 8.62 -10.85
CA SER A 158 20.14 9.56 -9.87
C SER A 158 18.72 9.91 -10.29
N TYR A 159 17.81 9.96 -9.32
CA TYR A 159 16.39 10.12 -9.55
C TYR A 159 15.72 10.84 -8.37
N GLN A 160 14.47 11.23 -8.58
CA GLN A 160 13.63 11.86 -7.56
C GLN A 160 12.52 10.91 -7.14
N GLU A 161 12.37 10.73 -5.84
CA GLU A 161 11.18 10.08 -5.27
C GLU A 161 10.25 11.18 -4.74
N GLN A 162 8.98 11.15 -5.15
CA GLN A 162 7.96 12.05 -4.62
C GLN A 162 6.85 11.25 -3.95
N ARG A 163 6.40 11.71 -2.78
CA ARG A 163 5.28 11.10 -2.05
C ARG A 163 4.67 12.09 -1.07
N VAL A 164 3.50 11.75 -0.54
CA VAL A 164 2.87 12.49 0.57
C VAL A 164 3.23 11.80 1.87
N ILE A 165 3.74 12.56 2.84
CA ILE A 165 4.10 12.05 4.17
C ILE A 165 3.38 12.83 5.26
N GLN A 166 3.20 12.22 6.42
CA GLN A 166 2.84 12.91 7.64
C GLN A 166 4.09 13.27 8.44
N LEU A 167 4.17 14.52 8.89
CA LEU A 167 5.28 15.00 9.74
C LEU A 167 4.81 15.21 11.18
N ILE A 168 5.42 14.49 12.12
CA ILE A 168 5.01 14.52 13.53
C ILE A 168 6.18 14.95 14.41
N ASN A 169 6.04 16.09 15.09
CA ASN A 169 6.98 16.46 16.15
C ASN A 169 6.87 15.45 17.30
N ARG A 170 8.00 14.90 17.76
CA ARG A 170 8.02 13.89 18.84
C ARG A 170 7.41 14.37 20.15
N LYS A 171 7.34 15.68 20.39
CA LYS A 171 6.67 16.24 21.57
C LYS A 171 5.14 16.18 21.46
N ASN A 172 4.62 16.02 20.24
CA ASN A 172 3.19 16.00 19.93
C ASN A 172 2.62 14.58 19.80
N THR A 173 3.46 13.53 19.83
CA THR A 173 3.00 12.12 19.88
C THR A 173 2.06 11.90 21.05
N GLN A 174 1.05 11.05 20.93
CA GLN A 174 0.06 10.86 22.00
C GLN A 174 0.66 10.23 23.27
N ARG A 175 -0.03 10.42 24.40
CA ARG A 175 0.29 9.70 25.64
C ARG A 175 -0.35 8.32 25.61
N TRP A 176 0.34 7.31 26.16
CA TRP A 176 -0.23 5.99 26.35
C TRP A 176 -1.38 6.05 27.36
N HIS A 177 -2.55 5.56 26.96
CA HIS A 177 -3.75 5.45 27.79
C HIS A 177 -4.54 4.17 27.51
N LEU A 178 -4.04 3.31 26.62
CA LEU A 178 -4.62 1.99 26.39
C LEU A 178 -4.28 1.05 27.54
N ASP A 179 -5.27 0.31 28.00
CA ASP A 179 -5.05 -0.82 28.90
C ASP A 179 -4.60 -2.03 28.07
N LEU A 180 -3.34 -2.40 28.23
CA LEU A 180 -2.69 -3.47 27.47
C LEU A 180 -2.92 -4.86 28.08
N VAL A 181 -3.17 -4.94 29.40
CA VAL A 181 -3.08 -6.19 30.16
C VAL A 181 -4.31 -7.07 29.93
N GLY A 182 -4.10 -8.39 29.88
CA GLY A 182 -5.20 -9.37 29.76
C GLY A 182 -5.87 -9.40 28.38
N LYS A 183 -5.22 -8.80 27.38
CA LYS A 183 -5.66 -8.74 25.99
C LYS A 183 -4.57 -9.30 25.06
N GLU A 184 -5.00 -9.77 23.91
CA GLU A 184 -4.11 -10.10 22.80
C GLU A 184 -4.01 -8.91 21.85
N TRP A 185 -2.79 -8.60 21.45
CA TRP A 185 -2.47 -7.51 20.53
C TRP A 185 -1.76 -8.07 19.30
N VAL A 186 -2.05 -7.54 18.13
CA VAL A 186 -1.26 -7.77 16.91
C VAL A 186 -0.43 -6.51 16.68
N ILE A 187 0.88 -6.67 16.53
CA ILE A 187 1.83 -5.57 16.38
C ILE A 187 2.59 -5.76 15.08
N ASP A 188 2.48 -4.76 14.21
CA ASP A 188 3.10 -4.72 12.89
C ASP A 188 4.63 -4.63 12.97
N ASP A 189 5.32 -5.15 11.94
CA ASP A 189 6.76 -4.95 11.70
C ASP A 189 7.72 -5.33 12.86
N ILE A 190 7.34 -6.26 13.73
CA ILE A 190 8.18 -6.69 14.87
C ILE A 190 9.25 -7.70 14.45
N ASP A 191 8.90 -8.59 13.53
CA ASP A 191 9.75 -9.70 13.11
C ASP A 191 10.43 -9.39 11.78
N LEU A 192 11.75 -9.50 11.76
CA LEU A 192 12.54 -9.44 10.53
C LEU A 192 12.81 -10.86 10.04
N LEU A 193 12.28 -11.19 8.87
CA LEU A 193 12.49 -12.45 8.18
C LEU A 193 13.76 -12.36 7.33
N THR A 194 14.60 -13.39 7.37
CA THR A 194 15.78 -13.48 6.52
C THR A 194 15.99 -14.93 6.15
N TYR A 195 16.11 -15.21 4.86
CA TYR A 195 16.26 -16.56 4.33
C TYR A 195 17.74 -16.86 4.06
N PRO A 196 18.29 -17.99 4.54
CA PRO A 196 19.68 -18.36 4.27
C PRO A 196 19.98 -18.49 2.77
N GLU A 197 19.03 -18.98 1.98
CA GLU A 197 19.13 -19.18 0.53
C GLU A 197 19.05 -17.86 -0.24
N GLN A 198 18.41 -16.86 0.36
CA GLN A 198 18.26 -15.50 -0.18
C GLN A 198 18.61 -14.49 0.91
N PRO A 199 19.89 -14.39 1.32
CA PRO A 199 20.30 -13.60 2.48
C PRO A 199 20.09 -12.09 2.29
N TYR A 200 19.87 -11.66 1.04
CA TYR A 200 19.51 -10.29 0.68
C TYR A 200 18.00 -10.02 0.78
N PHE A 201 17.16 -11.06 0.79
CA PHE A 201 15.73 -10.90 1.02
C PHE A 201 15.47 -10.64 2.51
N GLN A 202 14.73 -9.56 2.77
CA GLN A 202 14.29 -9.19 4.10
C GLN A 202 12.79 -8.90 4.07
N GLY A 203 12.02 -9.76 4.73
CA GLY A 203 10.59 -9.57 4.95
C GLY A 203 10.32 -9.02 6.34
N LEU A 204 9.15 -8.43 6.53
CA LEU A 204 8.66 -8.05 7.86
C LEU A 204 7.39 -8.83 8.15
N SER A 205 7.18 -9.15 9.42
CA SER A 205 5.98 -9.83 9.89
C SER A 205 5.43 -9.16 11.13
N ALA A 206 4.10 -9.11 11.20
CA ALA A 206 3.42 -8.83 12.44
C ALA A 206 3.67 -9.97 13.45
N ALA A 207 3.58 -9.64 14.74
CA ALA A 207 3.64 -10.58 15.83
C ALA A 207 2.47 -10.37 16.78
N ARG A 208 1.97 -11.46 17.37
CA ARG A 208 0.98 -11.40 18.44
C ARG A 208 1.66 -11.15 19.77
N ALA A 209 1.04 -10.39 20.66
CA ALA A 209 1.60 -9.99 21.94
C ALA A 209 0.55 -10.07 23.05
N ALA A 210 0.92 -10.67 24.18
CA ALA A 210 0.14 -10.61 25.41
C ALA A 210 0.95 -9.91 26.50
N PHE A 211 0.32 -8.95 27.19
CA PHE A 211 0.93 -8.16 28.26
C PHE A 211 0.37 -8.60 29.61
N PHE A 212 1.24 -8.78 30.60
CA PHE A 212 0.90 -9.15 31.98
C PHE A 212 1.16 -8.00 32.95
N ASP A 213 0.37 -7.94 34.02
CA ASP A 213 0.38 -6.89 35.06
C ASP A 213 1.73 -6.74 35.78
N ASN A 214 2.51 -7.81 35.85
CA ASN A 214 3.84 -7.85 36.46
C ASN A 214 4.95 -7.22 35.58
N GLY A 215 4.61 -6.60 34.44
CA GLY A 215 5.56 -6.00 33.51
C GLY A 215 6.29 -7.01 32.62
N LEU A 216 5.82 -8.25 32.56
CA LEU A 216 6.23 -9.26 31.59
C LEU A 216 5.19 -9.39 30.47
N GLY A 217 5.57 -10.05 29.39
CA GLY A 217 4.68 -10.40 28.29
C GLY A 217 5.32 -11.44 27.39
N ILE A 218 4.56 -11.90 26.41
CA ILE A 218 4.99 -12.89 25.41
C ILE A 218 4.68 -12.36 24.01
N PHE A 219 5.64 -12.54 23.10
CA PHE A 219 5.39 -12.50 21.67
C PHE A 219 5.13 -13.92 21.16
N THR A 220 4.14 -14.06 20.29
CA THR A 220 3.96 -15.23 19.43
C THR A 220 4.25 -14.79 18.00
N HIS A 221 5.32 -15.36 17.45
CA HIS A 221 5.84 -15.07 16.13
C HIS A 221 5.07 -15.84 15.05
N HIS A 222 5.25 -15.49 13.78
CA HIS A 222 4.58 -16.16 12.66
C HIS A 222 4.81 -17.69 12.64
N ASP A 223 6.03 -18.13 12.98
CA ASP A 223 6.44 -19.54 13.07
C ASP A 223 5.96 -20.24 14.36
N GLN A 224 5.06 -19.60 15.10
CA GLN A 224 4.52 -20.04 16.39
C GLN A 224 5.56 -20.11 17.52
N THR A 225 6.79 -19.65 17.30
CA THR A 225 7.76 -19.52 18.39
C THR A 225 7.32 -18.45 19.37
N ILE A 226 7.70 -18.62 20.64
CA ILE A 226 7.33 -17.72 21.72
C ILE A 226 8.59 -17.05 22.26
N SER A 227 8.55 -15.72 22.37
CA SER A 227 9.60 -14.92 23.00
C SER A 227 9.07 -14.15 24.19
N ASP A 228 9.65 -14.39 25.37
CA ASP A 228 9.35 -13.59 26.56
C ASP A 228 9.89 -12.16 26.42
N PHE A 229 9.15 -11.19 26.93
CA PHE A 229 9.62 -9.82 27.02
C PHE A 229 9.29 -9.15 28.36
N LYS A 230 10.06 -8.10 28.66
CA LYS A 230 9.76 -7.14 29.73
C LYS A 230 9.27 -5.85 29.10
N TRP A 231 8.24 -5.27 29.67
CA TRP A 231 7.69 -4.02 29.17
C TRP A 231 7.46 -3.02 30.29
N ARG A 232 7.43 -1.73 29.91
CA ARG A 232 6.99 -0.65 30.79
C ARG A 232 6.56 0.56 29.97
N LEU A 233 5.66 1.34 30.55
CA LEU A 233 5.33 2.67 30.05
C LEU A 233 6.29 3.70 30.67
N LYS A 234 6.93 4.51 29.85
CA LYS A 234 7.82 5.61 30.27
C LYS A 234 7.41 6.90 29.59
N GLY A 235 6.55 7.66 30.25
CA GLY A 235 5.98 8.90 29.71
C GLY A 235 5.11 8.61 28.47
N ARG A 236 5.57 9.03 27.29
CA ARG A 236 4.86 8.81 26.00
C ARG A 236 5.33 7.57 25.24
N LYS A 237 6.10 6.69 25.89
CA LYS A 237 6.70 5.52 25.23
C LYS A 237 6.31 4.21 25.90
N LEU A 238 6.04 3.20 25.08
CA LEU A 238 6.10 1.80 25.48
C LEU A 238 7.51 1.31 25.19
N GLU A 239 8.23 0.86 26.22
CA GLU A 239 9.54 0.23 26.08
C GLU A 239 9.38 -1.28 26.25
N ILE A 240 9.73 -2.06 25.22
CA ILE A 240 9.77 -3.52 25.28
C ILE A 240 11.23 -3.97 25.20
N LYS A 241 11.59 -5.02 25.95
CA LYS A 241 12.91 -5.66 25.93
C LYS A 241 12.74 -7.17 25.92
N THR A 242 13.36 -7.85 24.96
CA THR A 242 13.32 -9.31 24.83
C THR A 242 14.72 -9.88 24.59
N LEU A 243 14.84 -11.20 24.67
CA LEU A 243 16.03 -11.96 24.34
C LEU A 243 15.70 -12.90 23.19
N SER A 244 16.41 -12.77 22.08
CA SER A 244 16.35 -13.73 20.98
C SER A 244 17.73 -14.31 20.75
N GLU A 245 17.89 -15.64 20.88
CA GLU A 245 19.17 -16.35 20.66
C GLU A 245 20.35 -15.69 21.38
N SER A 246 20.15 -15.30 22.65
CA SER A 246 21.13 -14.59 23.50
C SER A 246 21.42 -13.11 23.14
N LYS A 247 20.79 -12.54 22.10
CA LYS A 247 20.86 -11.11 21.81
C LYS A 247 19.74 -10.35 22.52
N LYS A 248 20.10 -9.27 23.20
CA LYS A 248 19.13 -8.33 23.79
C LYS A 248 18.51 -7.46 22.70
N LEU A 249 17.22 -7.60 22.50
CA LEU A 249 16.43 -6.75 21.63
C LEU A 249 15.67 -5.74 22.50
N SER A 250 15.44 -4.55 21.96
CA SER A 250 14.60 -3.57 22.61
C SER A 250 13.81 -2.83 21.55
N TYR A 251 12.59 -2.44 21.90
CA TYR A 251 11.68 -1.69 21.06
C TYR A 251 11.21 -0.48 21.86
N SER A 252 11.06 0.66 21.19
CA SER A 252 10.52 1.88 21.80
C SER A 252 9.43 2.41 20.88
N PHE A 253 8.18 2.36 21.33
CA PHE A 253 7.02 2.76 20.56
C PHE A 253 6.52 4.13 21.01
N TRP A 254 6.17 4.97 20.05
CA TRP A 254 5.50 6.25 20.23
C TRP A 254 4.16 6.20 19.52
N ILE A 255 3.08 6.57 20.20
CA ILE A 255 1.76 6.67 19.57
C ILE A 255 1.71 7.91 18.70
N THR A 256 1.39 7.73 17.42
CA THR A 256 1.17 8.83 16.48
C THR A 256 -0.32 9.18 16.42
N GLU A 257 -1.17 8.16 16.38
CA GLU A 257 -2.62 8.29 16.25
C GLU A 257 -3.32 7.20 17.05
N LEU A 258 -4.54 7.50 17.51
CA LEU A 258 -5.41 6.48 18.09
C LEU A 258 -6.27 5.87 16.99
N VAL A 259 -6.47 4.56 17.09
CA VAL A 259 -7.41 3.83 16.24
C VAL A 259 -8.59 3.47 17.11
N GLU A 260 -9.50 4.43 17.24
CA GLU A 260 -10.70 4.34 18.09
C GLU A 260 -10.34 3.82 19.49
N ASP A 261 -11.06 2.82 20.00
CA ASP A 261 -10.77 2.12 21.25
C ASP A 261 -10.03 0.78 21.06
N ILE A 262 -9.70 0.42 19.83
CA ILE A 262 -9.09 -0.88 19.48
C ILE A 262 -7.58 -0.84 19.36
N GLY A 263 -6.94 0.33 19.26
CA GLY A 263 -5.49 0.37 19.18
C GLY A 263 -4.88 1.70 18.81
N VAL A 264 -3.68 1.64 18.24
CA VAL A 264 -2.86 2.80 17.91
C VAL A 264 -2.11 2.60 16.59
N LYS A 265 -1.90 3.71 15.88
CA LYS A 265 -0.75 3.83 14.97
C LYS A 265 0.47 4.25 15.78
N PHE A 266 1.61 3.68 15.44
CA PHE A 266 2.85 3.97 16.14
C PHE A 266 4.00 4.30 15.19
N VAL A 267 5.04 4.92 15.77
CA VAL A 267 6.41 4.85 15.25
C VAL A 267 7.26 4.14 16.28
N ALA A 268 8.15 3.25 15.84
CA ALA A 268 9.05 2.53 16.71
C ALA A 268 10.48 2.51 16.19
N ASN A 269 11.45 2.51 17.11
CA ASN A 269 12.79 2.02 16.79
C ASN A 269 12.80 0.52 17.07
N ILE A 270 13.09 -0.27 16.04
CA ILE A 270 13.06 -1.73 16.03
C ILE A 270 14.46 -2.24 15.71
N ARG A 271 14.93 -3.23 16.45
CA ARG A 271 16.16 -3.96 16.13
C ARG A 271 15.79 -5.43 16.00
N GLY A 272 15.73 -5.92 14.76
CA GLY A 272 15.39 -7.31 14.46
C GLY A 272 16.48 -8.29 14.92
N LYS A 273 16.10 -9.57 15.03
CA LYS A 273 16.95 -10.70 15.44
C LYS A 273 18.27 -10.80 14.65
N HIS A 274 18.19 -10.57 13.34
CA HIS A 274 19.33 -10.64 12.42
C HIS A 274 19.92 -9.26 12.08
N ALA A 275 19.37 -8.17 12.62
CA ALA A 275 19.80 -6.81 12.30
C ALA A 275 20.86 -6.26 13.29
N ASN A 276 21.94 -5.72 12.74
CA ASN A 276 22.98 -5.06 13.54
C ASN A 276 22.65 -3.59 13.87
N THR A 277 21.70 -2.98 13.15
CA THR A 277 21.30 -1.59 13.31
C THR A 277 19.83 -1.46 13.75
N TRP A 278 19.52 -0.30 14.30
CA TRP A 278 18.16 0.07 14.66
C TRP A 278 17.46 0.67 13.46
N ARG A 279 16.34 0.09 13.09
CA ARG A 279 15.46 0.59 12.04
C ARG A 279 14.31 1.38 12.64
N THR A 280 13.84 2.39 11.93
CA THR A 280 12.67 3.17 12.34
C THR A 280 11.50 2.71 11.50
N ARG A 281 10.41 2.32 12.15
CA ARG A 281 9.23 1.74 11.52
C ARG A 281 7.98 2.47 11.98
N ASN A 282 6.96 2.44 11.17
CA ASN A 282 5.61 2.82 11.56
C ASN A 282 4.66 1.66 11.24
N GLY A 283 3.55 1.59 11.95
CA GLY A 283 2.58 0.52 11.76
C GLY A 283 1.48 0.58 12.79
N TYR A 284 0.72 -0.51 12.88
CA TYR A 284 -0.41 -0.63 13.79
C TYR A 284 -0.11 -1.55 14.97
N MET A 285 -0.63 -1.18 16.14
CA MET A 285 -0.78 -2.09 17.28
C MET A 285 -2.25 -2.12 17.64
N LEU A 286 -2.91 -3.24 17.33
CA LEU A 286 -4.35 -3.40 17.44
C LEU A 286 -4.70 -4.55 18.38
N MET A 287 -5.72 -4.36 19.20
CA MET A 287 -6.30 -5.38 20.05
C MET A 287 -7.08 -6.37 19.20
N GLN A 288 -6.79 -7.67 19.35
CA GLN A 288 -7.58 -8.73 18.75
C GLN A 288 -8.97 -8.75 19.40
N GLN A 289 -10.00 -8.51 18.59
CA GLN A 289 -11.40 -8.71 18.99
C GLN A 289 -11.78 -10.19 18.84
N ASP A 290 -12.80 -10.61 19.58
CA ASP A 290 -13.41 -11.95 19.45
C ASP A 290 -14.34 -12.01 18.21
N SER A 291 -13.79 -11.64 17.06
CA SER A 291 -14.44 -11.64 15.76
C SER A 291 -13.55 -12.34 14.76
N ARG A 292 -14.13 -13.10 13.85
CA ARG A 292 -13.42 -13.84 12.81
C ARG A 292 -14.18 -13.75 11.49
N PHE A 293 -13.51 -14.02 10.38
CA PHE A 293 -14.21 -14.09 9.10
C PHE A 293 -15.15 -15.31 9.08
N THR A 294 -16.38 -15.08 8.62
CA THR A 294 -17.35 -16.10 8.18
C THR A 294 -17.59 -15.97 6.67
N PRO A 295 -18.08 -17.02 6.00
CA PRO A 295 -18.43 -16.96 4.58
C PRO A 295 -19.30 -15.77 4.21
N GLU A 296 -20.25 -15.39 5.08
CA GLU A 296 -21.16 -14.28 4.85
C GLU A 296 -20.47 -12.92 5.06
N SER A 297 -19.63 -12.82 6.10
CA SER A 297 -19.00 -11.55 6.49
C SER A 297 -17.96 -11.03 5.51
N VAL A 298 -17.46 -11.89 4.61
CA VAL A 298 -16.43 -11.51 3.64
C VAL A 298 -17.04 -11.07 2.31
N ILE A 299 -18.24 -11.55 1.96
CA ILE A 299 -18.93 -11.23 0.70
C ILE A 299 -19.19 -9.73 0.65
N GLY A 300 -18.87 -9.11 -0.48
CA GLY A 300 -18.96 -7.68 -0.66
C GLY A 300 -17.67 -7.07 -1.22
N SER A 301 -17.65 -5.74 -1.29
CA SER A 301 -16.51 -4.97 -1.77
C SER A 301 -15.64 -4.47 -0.63
N TRP A 302 -14.34 -4.60 -0.82
CA TRP A 302 -13.30 -4.19 0.11
C TRP A 302 -12.44 -3.13 -0.57
N SER A 303 -12.57 -1.88 -0.19
CA SER A 303 -11.81 -0.77 -0.75
C SER A 303 -10.69 -0.29 0.17
N ARG A 304 -9.55 0.00 -0.43
CA ARG A 304 -8.36 0.62 0.14
C ARG A 304 -8.02 1.82 -0.75
N ALA A 305 -7.12 2.71 -0.30
CA ALA A 305 -6.80 3.96 -0.99
C ALA A 305 -6.64 3.82 -2.52
N ASN A 306 -5.94 2.77 -2.98
CA ASN A 306 -5.69 2.53 -4.41
C ASN A 306 -6.11 1.13 -4.89
N ALA A 307 -7.01 0.45 -4.18
CA ALA A 307 -7.43 -0.90 -4.56
C ALA A 307 -8.86 -1.19 -4.12
N GLN A 308 -9.61 -1.95 -4.90
CA GLN A 308 -10.93 -2.43 -4.55
C GLN A 308 -11.05 -3.89 -4.91
N PHE A 309 -11.44 -4.74 -3.97
CA PHE A 309 -11.55 -6.18 -4.16
C PHE A 309 -12.99 -6.60 -3.93
N ASP A 310 -13.55 -7.42 -4.82
CA ASP A 310 -14.86 -8.00 -4.61
C ASP A 310 -14.75 -9.47 -4.24
N TYR A 311 -15.50 -9.85 -3.21
CA TYR A 311 -15.67 -11.21 -2.75
C TYR A 311 -17.10 -11.66 -3.03
N TYR A 312 -17.24 -12.75 -3.80
CA TYR A 312 -18.53 -13.30 -4.20
C TYR A 312 -18.87 -14.56 -3.41
N ALA A 313 -20.17 -14.86 -3.34
CA ALA A 313 -20.71 -15.99 -2.56
C ALA A 313 -20.22 -17.37 -3.04
N ASP A 314 -19.79 -17.48 -4.30
CA ASP A 314 -19.23 -18.69 -4.89
C ASP A 314 -17.71 -18.83 -4.66
N GLN A 315 -17.18 -18.11 -3.67
CA GLN A 315 -15.77 -18.16 -3.28
C GLN A 315 -14.79 -17.61 -4.33
N ILE A 316 -15.30 -16.82 -5.27
CA ILE A 316 -14.48 -16.09 -6.23
C ILE A 316 -14.14 -14.72 -5.66
N HIS A 317 -12.87 -14.36 -5.77
CA HIS A 317 -12.34 -13.05 -5.45
C HIS A 317 -11.85 -12.38 -6.74
N VAL A 318 -12.36 -11.18 -7.01
CA VAL A 318 -11.99 -10.37 -8.17
C VAL A 318 -11.27 -9.12 -7.67
N PRO A 319 -9.96 -8.96 -7.94
CA PRO A 319 -9.21 -7.79 -7.51
C PRO A 319 -9.47 -6.52 -8.31
N ASN A 320 -9.92 -6.62 -9.56
CA ASN A 320 -10.52 -5.58 -10.41
C ASN A 320 -10.82 -6.24 -11.79
N ILE A 321 -11.22 -5.45 -12.79
CA ILE A 321 -11.49 -5.96 -14.15
C ILE A 321 -10.22 -6.30 -14.94
N ALA A 322 -9.06 -5.74 -14.58
CA ALA A 322 -7.80 -5.92 -15.30
C ALA A 322 -7.04 -7.19 -14.87
N HIS A 323 -7.29 -7.66 -13.65
CA HIS A 323 -6.51 -8.73 -13.03
C HIS A 323 -7.29 -10.05 -12.91
N PRO A 324 -6.63 -11.20 -13.08
CA PRO A 324 -7.25 -12.50 -12.91
C PRO A 324 -7.88 -12.68 -11.53
N ALA A 325 -9.04 -13.32 -11.52
CA ALA A 325 -9.72 -13.77 -10.34
C ALA A 325 -8.93 -14.90 -9.65
N SER A 326 -9.28 -15.16 -8.40
CA SER A 326 -8.70 -16.22 -7.58
C SER A 326 -9.77 -16.84 -6.70
N LYS A 327 -9.53 -18.07 -6.28
CA LYS A 327 -10.38 -18.75 -5.31
C LYS A 327 -9.95 -18.38 -3.91
N TRP A 328 -10.93 -18.14 -3.05
CA TRP A 328 -10.70 -17.96 -1.63
C TRP A 328 -11.40 -19.05 -0.82
N THR A 329 -10.85 -19.38 0.34
CA THR A 329 -11.44 -20.32 1.29
C THR A 329 -11.38 -19.73 2.69
N ILE A 330 -12.24 -20.19 3.59
CA ILE A 330 -12.20 -19.80 5.00
C ILE A 330 -11.95 -21.07 5.82
N SER A 331 -10.92 -21.03 6.67
CA SER A 331 -10.64 -22.10 7.62
C SER A 331 -11.71 -22.15 8.73
N ASP A 332 -11.77 -23.26 9.47
CA ASP A 332 -12.63 -23.37 10.65
C ASP A 332 -12.33 -22.30 11.73
N SER A 333 -11.09 -21.79 11.75
CA SER A 333 -10.66 -20.70 12.64
C SER A 333 -11.03 -19.30 12.12
N GLY A 334 -11.66 -19.19 10.95
CA GLY A 334 -12.05 -17.92 10.33
C GLY A 334 -10.88 -17.16 9.70
N ILE A 335 -9.86 -17.88 9.24
CA ILE A 335 -8.75 -17.34 8.44
C ILE A 335 -9.16 -17.43 6.97
N LEU A 336 -9.13 -16.30 6.28
CA LEU A 336 -9.42 -16.21 4.85
C LEU A 336 -8.13 -16.49 4.07
N LEU A 337 -8.12 -17.55 3.29
CA LEU A 337 -7.01 -17.98 2.44
C LEU A 337 -7.35 -17.69 0.99
N ARG A 338 -6.41 -17.14 0.22
CA ARG A 338 -6.57 -16.92 -1.22
C ARG A 338 -5.38 -17.50 -1.94
N ASP A 339 -5.64 -18.53 -2.72
CA ASP A 339 -4.62 -19.27 -3.46
C ASP A 339 -4.51 -18.71 -4.87
N LYS A 340 -3.27 -18.48 -5.30
CA LYS A 340 -2.95 -18.18 -6.70
C LYS A 340 -2.40 -19.45 -7.34
N ILE A 341 -3.22 -20.07 -8.17
CA ILE A 341 -2.85 -21.26 -8.95
C ILE A 341 -2.37 -20.80 -10.32
N VAL A 342 -1.25 -21.36 -10.79
CA VAL A 342 -0.64 -21.00 -12.08
C VAL A 342 -0.49 -22.25 -12.93
N HIS A 343 -0.99 -22.20 -14.16
CA HIS A 343 -0.70 -23.16 -15.22
C HIS A 343 0.52 -22.66 -16.02
N PRO A 344 1.55 -23.48 -16.29
CA PRO A 344 2.76 -23.05 -17.00
C PRO A 344 2.49 -22.37 -18.35
N GLU A 345 1.47 -22.81 -19.07
CA GLU A 345 1.12 -22.26 -20.40
C GLU A 345 0.01 -21.19 -20.37
N LEU A 346 -0.87 -21.20 -19.37
CA LEU A 346 -2.06 -20.33 -19.34
C LEU A 346 -1.91 -19.16 -18.35
N GLY A 347 -0.88 -19.19 -17.51
CA GLY A 347 -0.70 -18.20 -16.43
C GLY A 347 -1.64 -18.48 -15.25
N ALA A 348 -2.06 -17.43 -14.57
CA ALA A 348 -2.92 -17.54 -13.38
C ALA A 348 -4.33 -18.01 -13.76
N VAL A 349 -4.81 -19.05 -13.08
CA VAL A 349 -6.12 -19.68 -13.30
C VAL A 349 -6.87 -19.79 -11.97
N VAL A 350 -8.19 -19.69 -12.01
CA VAL A 350 -9.05 -19.86 -10.82
C VAL A 350 -9.16 -21.32 -10.42
N GLU A 351 -9.37 -22.20 -11.41
CA GLU A 351 -9.37 -23.64 -11.26
C GLU A 351 -8.39 -24.24 -12.28
N CYS A 352 -7.62 -25.23 -11.87
CA CYS A 352 -6.68 -25.86 -12.78
C CYS A 352 -7.43 -26.71 -13.81
N PRO A 353 -7.21 -26.50 -15.12
CA PRO A 353 -7.89 -27.29 -16.16
C PRO A 353 -7.38 -28.73 -16.25
N ASP A 354 -6.19 -29.03 -15.71
CA ASP A 354 -5.54 -30.34 -15.74
C ASP A 354 -4.63 -30.54 -14.50
N GLU A 355 -3.64 -31.43 -14.58
CA GLU A 355 -2.73 -31.73 -13.46
C GLU A 355 -1.44 -30.90 -13.49
N GLN A 356 -1.27 -29.97 -14.43
CA GLN A 356 -0.01 -29.24 -14.62
C GLN A 356 0.13 -27.98 -13.78
N CYS A 357 -0.94 -27.50 -13.14
CA CYS A 357 -0.83 -26.29 -12.34
C CYS A 357 -0.07 -26.53 -11.04
N TYR A 358 0.50 -25.44 -10.53
CA TYR A 358 1.13 -25.38 -9.22
C TYR A 358 0.61 -24.18 -8.44
N LEU A 359 0.72 -24.27 -7.11
CA LEU A 359 0.45 -23.16 -6.21
C LEU A 359 1.64 -22.20 -6.26
N SER A 360 1.42 -20.98 -6.73
CA SER A 360 2.47 -19.95 -6.83
C SER A 360 2.59 -19.16 -5.52
N CYS A 361 1.45 -18.78 -4.95
CA CYS A 361 1.39 -18.12 -3.65
C CYS A 361 0.04 -18.29 -2.94
N THR A 362 0.05 -18.18 -1.62
CA THR A 362 -1.12 -18.13 -0.74
C THR A 362 -1.14 -16.82 0.02
N PHE A 363 -2.26 -16.12 -0.02
CA PHE A 363 -2.50 -14.95 0.80
C PHE A 363 -3.36 -15.35 1.99
N THR A 364 -2.95 -14.93 3.17
CA THR A 364 -3.65 -15.23 4.42
C THR A 364 -4.19 -13.96 5.01
N ARG A 365 -5.47 -13.91 5.38
CA ARG A 365 -6.09 -12.77 6.04
C ARG A 365 -6.74 -13.19 7.33
N ASN A 366 -6.34 -12.56 8.43
CA ASN A 366 -6.86 -12.81 9.76
C ASN A 366 -7.50 -11.55 10.31
N LEU A 367 -8.80 -11.61 10.64
CA LEU A 367 -9.54 -10.46 11.14
C LEU A 367 -9.04 -10.10 12.54
N ILE A 368 -8.60 -8.86 12.72
CA ILE A 368 -8.18 -8.34 14.03
C ILE A 368 -9.36 -7.61 14.68
N ALA A 369 -10.01 -6.73 13.94
CA ALA A 369 -11.15 -5.94 14.41
C ALA A 369 -12.02 -5.44 13.26
N LYS A 370 -13.29 -5.12 13.56
CA LYS A 370 -14.20 -4.41 12.66
C LYS A 370 -14.83 -3.24 13.41
N ILE A 371 -14.68 -2.03 12.89
CA ILE A 371 -15.28 -0.80 13.43
C ILE A 371 -16.11 -0.12 12.35
N GLY A 372 -17.43 -0.13 12.52
CA GLY A 372 -18.37 0.25 11.46
C GLY A 372 -18.07 -0.52 10.19
N ASP A 373 -17.85 0.22 9.11
CA ASP A 373 -17.52 -0.32 7.79
C ASP A 373 -16.01 -0.48 7.57
N THR A 374 -15.18 -0.45 8.62
CA THR A 374 -13.73 -0.58 8.50
C THR A 374 -13.25 -1.90 9.06
N LEU A 375 -12.62 -2.71 8.22
CA LEU A 375 -11.94 -3.93 8.58
C LEU A 375 -10.47 -3.64 8.88
N TYR A 376 -9.97 -4.22 9.96
CA TYR A 376 -8.56 -4.28 10.31
C TYR A 376 -8.15 -5.75 10.34
N PHE A 377 -7.18 -6.14 9.51
CA PHE A 377 -6.79 -7.53 9.38
C PHE A 377 -5.29 -7.67 9.17
N GLU A 378 -4.71 -8.73 9.72
CA GLU A 378 -3.36 -9.14 9.37
C GLU A 378 -3.40 -9.81 7.99
N SER A 379 -2.54 -9.39 7.08
CA SER A 379 -2.40 -9.96 5.74
C SER A 379 -1.01 -10.56 5.59
N GLY A 380 -0.93 -11.89 5.50
CA GLY A 380 0.29 -12.64 5.23
C GLY A 380 0.41 -13.10 3.77
N LEU A 381 1.64 -13.37 3.36
CA LEU A 381 1.97 -13.91 2.03
C LEU A 381 2.93 -15.08 2.15
N ASP A 382 2.53 -16.23 1.64
CA ASP A 382 3.41 -17.35 1.32
C ASP A 382 3.62 -17.37 -0.20
N SER A 383 4.86 -17.32 -0.68
CA SER A 383 5.15 -17.29 -2.13
C SER A 383 6.40 -18.06 -2.48
N GLU A 384 6.43 -18.58 -3.70
CA GLU A 384 7.66 -19.02 -4.35
C GLU A 384 8.61 -17.84 -4.62
N PHE A 385 9.92 -18.08 -4.58
CA PHE A 385 10.94 -17.09 -4.98
C PHE A 385 11.25 -17.12 -6.48
N TYR A 386 10.97 -18.24 -7.13
CA TYR A 386 11.13 -18.49 -8.56
C TYR A 386 10.05 -19.50 -8.98
N ASP A 387 9.62 -19.43 -10.24
CA ASP A 387 8.56 -20.27 -10.78
C ASP A 387 8.76 -21.76 -10.45
N GLN A 388 7.73 -22.40 -9.90
CA GLN A 388 7.71 -23.79 -9.45
C GLN A 388 8.71 -24.09 -8.31
N GLY A 389 9.17 -23.06 -7.60
CA GLY A 389 10.05 -23.17 -6.46
C GLY A 389 9.32 -23.57 -5.17
N PRO A 390 10.06 -23.78 -4.07
CA PRO A 390 9.45 -23.95 -2.76
C PRO A 390 8.75 -22.65 -2.32
N ILE A 391 7.62 -22.80 -1.63
CA ILE A 391 6.87 -21.70 -1.06
C ILE A 391 7.44 -21.37 0.32
N PHE A 392 7.71 -20.07 0.54
CA PHE A 392 8.19 -19.55 1.82
C PHE A 392 7.34 -18.38 2.29
N TYR A 393 7.29 -18.20 3.60
CA TYR A 393 6.58 -17.09 4.23
C TYR A 393 7.29 -15.76 3.99
N GLN A 394 6.75 -14.94 3.10
CA GLN A 394 7.41 -13.68 2.70
C GLN A 394 7.22 -12.56 3.73
N GLY A 395 6.18 -12.65 4.58
CA GLY A 395 5.88 -11.66 5.59
C GLY A 395 4.39 -11.49 5.86
N SER A 396 4.07 -10.63 6.83
CA SER A 396 2.73 -10.13 7.08
C SER A 396 2.74 -8.68 7.50
N ALA A 397 1.63 -7.99 7.23
CA ALA A 397 1.39 -6.64 7.70
C ALA A 397 -0.06 -6.45 8.14
N ILE A 398 -0.31 -5.50 9.02
CA ILE A 398 -1.68 -5.08 9.38
C ILE A 398 -2.21 -4.13 8.31
N LEU A 399 -3.28 -4.54 7.63
CA LEU A 399 -3.94 -3.76 6.60
C LEU A 399 -5.33 -3.32 7.04
N THR A 400 -5.82 -2.26 6.41
CA THR A 400 -7.17 -1.74 6.58
C THR A 400 -7.92 -1.78 5.26
N ALA A 401 -9.24 -2.02 5.31
CA ALA A 401 -10.14 -1.89 4.17
C ALA A 401 -11.50 -1.34 4.62
N LYS A 402 -12.12 -0.51 3.79
CA LYS A 402 -13.54 -0.17 3.89
C LYS A 402 -14.36 -1.31 3.27
N TYR A 403 -15.39 -1.74 3.97
CA TYR A 403 -16.23 -2.86 3.62
C TYR A 403 -17.62 -2.37 3.23
N SER A 404 -18.15 -2.92 2.14
CA SER A 404 -19.52 -2.73 1.69
C SER A 404 -20.10 -4.10 1.34
N GLU A 405 -21.34 -4.37 1.72
CA GLU A 405 -22.03 -5.61 1.34
C GLU A 405 -22.30 -5.69 -0.17
N LYS A 406 -22.21 -4.56 -0.89
CA LYS A 406 -22.34 -4.51 -2.34
C LYS A 406 -21.04 -4.93 -3.01
N THR A 407 -21.12 -5.74 -4.07
CA THR A 407 -20.02 -6.05 -4.99
C THR A 407 -20.14 -5.24 -6.27
N GLY A 408 -19.03 -5.05 -6.98
CA GLY A 408 -18.98 -4.40 -8.27
C GLY A 408 -18.71 -2.89 -8.20
N ALA A 409 -18.71 -2.28 -9.38
CA ALA A 409 -18.54 -0.84 -9.54
C ALA A 409 -19.89 -0.17 -9.81
N GLU A 410 -20.19 0.92 -9.07
CA GLU A 410 -21.34 1.80 -9.36
C GLU A 410 -20.92 2.97 -10.29
N GLN A 411 -19.62 3.20 -10.43
CA GLN A 411 -19.03 4.26 -11.24
C GLN A 411 -17.63 3.83 -11.74
N PHE A 412 -17.16 4.45 -12.82
CA PHE A 412 -15.78 4.26 -13.27
C PHE A 412 -14.79 4.91 -12.31
N ALA A 413 -13.64 4.27 -12.16
CA ALA A 413 -12.47 4.76 -11.43
C ALA A 413 -11.20 4.27 -12.13
N HIS A 414 -10.12 5.04 -12.03
CA HIS A 414 -8.81 4.65 -12.57
C HIS A 414 -8.34 3.30 -12.04
N SER A 415 -8.58 3.01 -10.75
CA SER A 415 -8.27 1.71 -10.12
C SER A 415 -8.93 0.49 -10.78
N TRP A 416 -9.99 0.70 -11.55
CA TRP A 416 -10.67 -0.32 -12.34
C TRP A 416 -10.23 -0.32 -13.80
N VAL A 417 -10.16 0.86 -14.42
CA VAL A 417 -9.95 0.97 -15.88
C VAL A 417 -8.49 0.84 -16.27
N ASP A 418 -7.56 1.29 -15.44
CA ASP A 418 -6.14 1.28 -15.78
C ASP A 418 -5.65 -0.16 -15.98
N TYR A 419 -4.89 -0.38 -17.06
CA TYR A 419 -4.41 -1.69 -17.51
C TYR A 419 -5.51 -2.67 -17.94
N ALA A 420 -6.78 -2.26 -17.97
CA ALA A 420 -7.86 -3.13 -18.39
C ALA A 420 -7.81 -3.41 -19.89
N ARG A 421 -8.17 -4.64 -20.26
CA ARG A 421 -8.52 -5.00 -21.62
C ARG A 421 -10.01 -5.27 -21.67
N MET A 422 -10.75 -4.40 -22.35
CA MET A 422 -12.20 -4.50 -22.47
C MET A 422 -12.62 -4.60 -23.93
N GLN A 423 -13.60 -5.44 -24.17
CA GLN A 423 -14.24 -5.63 -25.45
C GLN A 423 -15.49 -4.76 -25.50
N LEU A 424 -15.47 -3.68 -26.27
CA LEU A 424 -16.65 -2.86 -26.53
C LEU A 424 -17.54 -3.57 -27.55
N ASN A 425 -18.73 -3.96 -27.12
CA ASN A 425 -19.75 -4.58 -27.95
C ASN A 425 -20.83 -3.55 -28.28
N ASP A 426 -20.88 -3.17 -29.55
CA ASP A 426 -21.94 -2.40 -30.20
C ASP A 426 -22.77 -3.35 -31.08
N VAL A 427 -23.97 -2.95 -31.50
CA VAL A 427 -24.94 -3.79 -32.24
C VAL A 427 -24.30 -4.44 -33.48
N ASP A 428 -23.38 -3.74 -34.14
CA ASP A 428 -22.77 -4.16 -35.40
C ASP A 428 -21.26 -4.43 -35.30
N ALA A 429 -20.63 -4.19 -34.15
CA ALA A 429 -19.17 -4.23 -34.04
C ALA A 429 -18.67 -4.60 -32.65
N GLN A 430 -17.60 -5.39 -32.65
CA GLN A 430 -16.85 -5.78 -31.46
C GLN A 430 -15.43 -5.19 -31.57
N THR A 431 -15.08 -4.23 -30.71
CA THR A 431 -13.77 -3.53 -30.71
C THR A 431 -13.01 -3.75 -29.41
N SER A 432 -11.78 -4.27 -29.48
CA SER A 432 -10.97 -4.50 -28.28
C SER A 432 -10.26 -3.20 -27.91
N LEU A 433 -10.44 -2.74 -26.68
CA LEU A 433 -9.82 -1.54 -26.12
C LEU A 433 -8.87 -1.94 -24.99
N ILE A 434 -7.66 -1.42 -25.05
CA ILE A 434 -6.61 -1.65 -24.05
C ILE A 434 -6.30 -0.30 -23.42
N PHE A 435 -6.56 -0.17 -22.13
CA PHE A 435 -6.36 1.05 -21.36
C PHE A 435 -4.98 0.99 -20.71
N ALA A 436 -4.16 2.00 -20.94
CA ALA A 436 -2.79 2.04 -20.44
C ALA A 436 -2.47 3.45 -19.94
N PRO A 437 -2.12 3.62 -18.65
CA PRO A 437 -1.37 4.79 -18.24
C PRO A 437 0.07 4.67 -18.76
N GLU A 438 0.55 5.73 -19.42
CA GLU A 438 1.89 5.83 -19.97
C GLU A 438 2.60 7.07 -19.43
N PHE A 439 3.87 6.94 -19.09
CA PHE A 439 4.67 8.07 -18.65
C PHE A 439 5.43 8.67 -19.83
N GLY A 440 5.22 9.96 -20.06
CA GLY A 440 6.02 10.76 -20.98
C GLY A 440 7.47 10.91 -20.49
N SER A 441 8.35 11.37 -21.37
CA SER A 441 9.76 11.64 -21.03
C SER A 441 9.96 12.72 -19.96
N ASP A 442 8.93 13.53 -19.72
CA ASP A 442 8.86 14.55 -18.68
C ASP A 442 8.24 14.02 -17.37
N GLY A 443 7.91 12.73 -17.31
CA GLY A 443 7.24 12.09 -16.18
C GLY A 443 5.74 12.33 -16.11
N THR A 444 5.13 12.98 -17.11
CA THR A 444 3.68 13.18 -17.13
C THR A 444 2.95 11.89 -17.47
N GLU A 445 1.97 11.51 -16.65
CA GLU A 445 1.13 10.36 -16.88
C GLU A 445 0.03 10.70 -17.91
N GLN A 446 0.00 9.95 -19.00
CA GLN A 446 -1.01 10.03 -20.04
C GLN A 446 -1.85 8.77 -20.03
N HIS A 447 -3.15 8.94 -20.01
CA HIS A 447 -4.11 7.84 -20.04
C HIS A 447 -4.51 7.58 -21.49
N ILE A 448 -3.95 6.51 -22.06
CA ILE A 448 -4.08 6.16 -23.48
C ILE A 448 -4.97 4.94 -23.66
N VAL A 449 -5.80 4.96 -24.70
CA VAL A 449 -6.55 3.80 -25.16
C VAL A 449 -5.95 3.32 -26.47
N TYR A 450 -5.62 2.03 -26.53
CA TYR A 450 -5.24 1.35 -27.77
C TYR A 450 -6.39 0.50 -28.29
N LYS A 451 -6.49 0.37 -29.61
CA LYS A 451 -7.46 -0.48 -30.28
C LYS A 451 -6.81 -1.75 -30.80
N ASP A 452 -7.33 -2.90 -30.40
CA ASP A 452 -6.96 -4.26 -30.82
C ASP A 452 -5.55 -4.73 -30.42
N SER A 453 -4.52 -3.88 -30.53
CA SER A 453 -3.14 -4.18 -30.12
C SER A 453 -2.45 -2.97 -29.49
N PRO A 454 -1.51 -3.19 -28.53
CA PRO A 454 -0.67 -2.10 -27.99
C PRO A 454 0.03 -1.34 -29.13
N GLY A 455 0.06 -0.01 -29.04
CA GLY A 455 0.64 0.88 -30.04
C GLY A 455 -0.30 1.32 -31.16
N ASN A 456 -1.48 0.70 -31.32
CA ASN A 456 -2.51 1.17 -32.25
C ASN A 456 -3.42 2.19 -31.55
N LEU A 457 -2.98 3.45 -31.51
CA LEU A 457 -3.65 4.52 -30.75
C LEU A 457 -5.12 4.67 -31.18
N TYR A 458 -6.02 4.53 -30.21
CA TYR A 458 -7.45 4.79 -30.39
C TYR A 458 -7.84 6.19 -29.91
N GLY A 459 -7.30 6.60 -28.75
CA GLY A 459 -7.60 7.90 -28.16
C GLY A 459 -6.97 8.06 -26.78
N ARG A 460 -7.40 9.08 -26.06
CA ARG A 460 -7.05 9.31 -24.66
C ARG A 460 -8.28 9.12 -23.79
N TYR A 461 -8.11 8.64 -22.55
CA TYR A 461 -9.21 8.51 -21.61
C TYR A 461 -9.01 9.31 -20.34
N GLN A 462 -10.12 9.64 -19.68
CA GLN A 462 -10.15 10.26 -18.36
C GLN A 462 -11.36 9.71 -17.61
N VAL A 463 -11.29 9.66 -16.29
CA VAL A 463 -12.46 9.42 -15.44
C VAL A 463 -12.88 10.74 -14.81
N LEU A 464 -14.06 11.23 -15.17
CA LEU A 464 -14.62 12.49 -14.67
C LEU A 464 -16.00 12.21 -14.09
N ASP A 465 -16.24 12.64 -12.84
CA ASP A 465 -17.50 12.43 -12.11
C ASP A 465 -18.03 10.98 -12.19
N GLY A 466 -17.12 10.00 -12.08
CA GLY A 466 -17.46 8.58 -12.14
C GLY A 466 -17.81 8.04 -13.53
N LYS A 467 -17.61 8.82 -14.60
CA LYS A 467 -17.86 8.44 -15.99
C LYS A 467 -16.55 8.29 -16.75
N LEU A 468 -16.49 7.37 -17.69
CA LEU A 468 -15.32 7.18 -18.55
C LEU A 468 -15.48 8.07 -19.79
N HIS A 469 -14.54 9.00 -19.97
CA HIS A 469 -14.46 9.87 -21.14
C HIS A 469 -13.37 9.34 -22.06
N ILE A 470 -13.67 9.12 -23.33
CA ILE A 470 -12.67 8.77 -24.35
C ILE A 470 -12.70 9.83 -25.44
N THR A 471 -11.58 10.53 -25.63
CA THR A 471 -11.40 11.56 -26.65
C THR A 471 -10.64 11.00 -27.84
N GLN A 472 -11.27 11.08 -29.02
CA GLN A 472 -10.72 10.74 -30.32
C GLN A 472 -10.98 11.91 -31.27
N ASP A 473 -9.95 12.37 -32.01
CA ASP A 473 -10.08 13.41 -33.05
C ASP A 473 -10.88 14.66 -32.58
N GLU A 474 -10.58 15.15 -31.37
CA GLU A 474 -11.24 16.28 -30.68
C GLU A 474 -12.72 16.05 -30.29
N GLN A 475 -13.26 14.84 -30.50
CA GLN A 475 -14.58 14.46 -30.03
C GLN A 475 -14.48 13.57 -28.79
N THR A 476 -15.23 13.91 -27.75
CA THR A 476 -15.28 13.13 -26.50
C THR A 476 -16.56 12.33 -26.44
N GLN A 477 -16.41 11.00 -26.33
CA GLN A 477 -17.46 10.06 -25.97
C GLN A 477 -17.46 9.85 -24.47
N VAL A 478 -18.64 9.91 -23.86
CA VAL A 478 -18.86 9.65 -22.43
C VAL A 478 -19.55 8.30 -22.28
N TYR A 479 -19.04 7.49 -21.36
CA TYR A 479 -19.59 6.20 -20.98
C TYR A 479 -20.02 6.25 -19.52
N GLU A 480 -21.33 6.19 -19.31
CA GLU A 480 -21.97 6.15 -17.98
C GLU A 480 -22.32 4.72 -17.61
N LEU A 481 -21.95 4.27 -16.41
CA LEU A 481 -22.22 2.91 -15.94
C LEU A 481 -23.72 2.76 -15.63
N LEU A 482 -24.35 1.75 -16.23
CA LEU A 482 -25.75 1.39 -15.98
C LEU A 482 -25.88 0.18 -15.04
N SER A 483 -25.04 -0.83 -15.26
CA SER A 483 -24.97 -1.99 -14.39
C SER A 483 -23.60 -2.67 -14.50
N PHE A 484 -23.24 -3.39 -13.44
CA PHE A 484 -22.00 -4.15 -13.35
C PHE A 484 -22.31 -5.64 -13.16
N ASN A 485 -21.62 -6.48 -13.92
CA ASN A 485 -21.46 -7.91 -13.69
C ASN A 485 -19.95 -8.23 -13.68
N ARG A 486 -19.58 -9.37 -13.07
CA ARG A 486 -18.18 -9.77 -12.93
C ARG A 486 -17.49 -10.16 -14.24
N ASP A 487 -18.21 -10.23 -15.36
CA ASP A 487 -17.71 -10.50 -16.72
C ASP A 487 -18.06 -9.39 -17.74
N HIS A 488 -18.91 -8.42 -17.37
CA HIS A 488 -19.25 -7.30 -18.24
C HIS A 488 -19.81 -6.09 -17.49
N ILE A 489 -19.68 -4.91 -18.09
CA ILE A 489 -20.30 -3.66 -17.65
C ILE A 489 -21.26 -3.19 -18.73
N GLN A 490 -22.51 -2.93 -18.37
CA GLN A 490 -23.44 -2.24 -19.26
C GLN A 490 -23.25 -0.73 -19.09
N VAL A 491 -23.12 -0.03 -20.21
CA VAL A 491 -22.87 1.40 -20.25
C VAL A 491 -23.83 2.12 -21.18
N CYS A 492 -23.99 3.40 -20.95
CA CYS A 492 -24.63 4.32 -21.86
C CYS A 492 -23.57 5.21 -22.52
N ARG A 493 -23.44 5.14 -23.84
CA ARG A 493 -22.52 5.98 -24.63
C ARG A 493 -23.26 7.16 -25.21
N TYR A 494 -22.74 8.36 -25.00
CA TYR A 494 -23.23 9.60 -25.61
C TYR A 494 -22.10 10.62 -25.79
N PHE A 495 -22.30 11.65 -26.61
CA PHE A 495 -21.29 12.69 -26.80
C PHE A 495 -21.26 13.64 -25.60
N ASP A 496 -20.09 14.24 -25.33
CA ASP A 496 -19.97 15.24 -24.27
C ASP A 496 -21.01 16.37 -24.42
N GLY A 497 -21.60 16.79 -23.29
CA GLY A 497 -22.75 17.69 -23.23
C GLY A 497 -24.13 17.06 -23.45
N GLN A 498 -24.21 15.75 -23.73
CA GLN A 498 -25.47 14.98 -23.78
C GLN A 498 -25.71 14.18 -22.50
N SER A 499 -26.80 13.41 -22.48
CA SER A 499 -27.14 12.48 -21.40
C SER A 499 -27.45 11.08 -21.94
N CYS A 500 -27.56 10.10 -21.03
CA CYS A 500 -27.88 8.74 -21.39
C CYS A 500 -29.22 8.60 -22.15
N GLU A 501 -30.22 9.47 -21.90
CA GLU A 501 -31.50 9.45 -22.62
C GLU A 501 -31.34 9.67 -24.14
N GLN A 502 -30.25 10.32 -24.54
CA GLN A 502 -29.90 10.63 -25.93
C GLN A 502 -28.82 9.68 -26.47
N GLY A 503 -28.33 8.77 -25.63
CA GLY A 503 -27.22 7.88 -25.92
C GLY A 503 -27.65 6.53 -26.48
N SER A 504 -26.69 5.62 -26.55
CA SER A 504 -26.89 4.21 -26.91
C SER A 504 -26.37 3.32 -25.81
N GLN A 505 -27.11 2.26 -25.48
CA GLN A 505 -26.65 1.26 -24.53
C GLN A 505 -25.69 0.28 -25.21
N LEU A 506 -24.56 0.03 -24.56
CA LEU A 506 -23.48 -0.83 -25.03
C LEU A 506 -23.02 -1.72 -23.87
N THR A 507 -22.18 -2.69 -24.19
CA THR A 507 -21.56 -3.55 -23.17
C THR A 507 -20.05 -3.57 -23.34
N PHE A 508 -19.33 -3.31 -22.25
CA PHE A 508 -17.92 -3.68 -22.13
C PHE A 508 -17.82 -5.07 -21.55
N SER A 509 -17.40 -6.05 -22.32
CA SER A 509 -17.06 -7.37 -21.80
C SER A 509 -15.57 -7.45 -21.46
N PHE A 510 -15.20 -8.20 -20.44
CA PHE A 510 -13.79 -8.42 -20.08
C PHE A 510 -13.65 -9.86 -19.57
N ASN A 511 -12.43 -10.36 -19.58
CA ASN A 511 -12.13 -11.68 -19.05
C ASN A 511 -11.07 -11.59 -17.97
N ASN A 512 -11.53 -11.65 -16.73
CA ASN A 512 -10.71 -11.82 -15.52
C ASN A 512 -10.67 -13.29 -15.09
N ASN A 513 -11.14 -14.24 -15.90
CA ASN A 513 -11.29 -15.67 -15.58
C ASN A 513 -12.20 -15.97 -14.37
N ALA A 514 -13.06 -15.04 -13.94
CA ALA A 514 -13.97 -15.24 -12.81
C ALA A 514 -15.18 -16.15 -13.13
N GLY A 515 -15.46 -16.40 -14.41
CA GLY A 515 -16.72 -17.02 -14.86
C GLY A 515 -17.94 -16.11 -14.65
N SER A 516 -19.13 -16.52 -15.08
CA SER A 516 -20.38 -15.80 -14.80
C SER A 516 -20.95 -16.18 -13.44
N LEU A 517 -21.60 -15.25 -12.73
CA LEU A 517 -22.25 -15.56 -11.44
C LEU A 517 -23.34 -16.60 -11.68
N THR A 518 -23.15 -17.82 -11.17
CA THR A 518 -24.23 -18.80 -11.13
C THR A 518 -25.20 -18.36 -10.06
N THR A 519 -26.33 -17.78 -10.46
CA THR A 519 -27.48 -17.62 -9.56
C THR A 519 -27.97 -19.02 -9.22
N ASN A 520 -27.63 -19.49 -8.02
CA ASN A 520 -28.32 -20.64 -7.46
C ASN A 520 -29.78 -20.22 -7.24
N GLU A 521 -30.70 -20.79 -8.03
CA GLU A 521 -32.15 -20.73 -7.79
C GLU A 521 -32.52 -21.41 -6.46
#